data_AF-A0A967M649-F1
#
_entry.id   AF-A0A967M649-F1
#
_cell.length_a   1.000
_cell.length_b   1.000
_cell.length_c   1.000
_cell.angle_alpha   90.00
_cell.angle_beta   90.00
_cell.angle_gamma   90.00
#
_symmetry.space_group_name_H-M   'P 1'
#
loop_
_entity.id
_entity.type
_entity.pdbx_description
1 polymer ?
#
loop_
_entity_poly.entity_id
_entity_poly.type
_entity_poly.pdbx_seq_one_letter_code
_entity_poly.pdbx_strand_id
1 'polypeptide(L)'
;CAQWLDRRESPDCGAAPIGEYRAKVAEYQDGLGSIVPAAEWQGCQALIDELMEQGVSEALARQTAVLGFMEDFLPLVDITETTGSELHTAAIALEDVRQAFGLGQLLRRLEDVPQRDRWDRMNRKALESSLHASTLRICRQVLEECEGNMEIYVGRHKQKVRYYRHLR
;
A
#
# COMPACT_ATOMS: atom_id res chain seq x y z
N CYS A 1 7.63 -5.76 2.45
CA CYS A 1 7.72 -6.51 3.74
C CYS A 1 9.15 -6.67 4.30
N ALA A 2 10.10 -7.36 3.64
CA ALA A 2 11.40 -7.69 4.25
C ALA A 2 12.25 -6.46 4.68
N GLN A 3 12.29 -5.39 3.88
CA GLN A 3 13.05 -4.18 4.21
C GLN A 3 12.40 -3.34 5.33
N TRP A 4 11.11 -3.57 5.58
CA TRP A 4 10.35 -2.88 6.62
C TRP A 4 10.61 -3.49 8.00
N LEU A 5 10.73 -4.83 8.05
CA LEU A 5 11.14 -5.59 9.24
C LEU A 5 12.58 -5.26 9.68
N ASP A 6 13.45 -4.88 8.75
CA ASP A 6 14.87 -4.57 9.00
C ASP A 6 15.08 -3.19 9.64
N ARG A 7 14.07 -2.30 9.61
CA ARG A 7 14.17 -0.90 10.07
C ARG A 7 13.44 -0.58 11.37
N ARG A 8 12.59 -1.49 11.86
CA ARG A 8 12.04 -1.43 13.22
C ARG A 8 12.95 -2.28 14.11
N GLU A 9 13.30 -1.79 15.30
CA GLU A 9 13.52 -2.75 16.41
C GLU A 9 12.29 -3.65 16.41
N SER A 10 12.49 -4.97 16.32
CA SER A 10 11.38 -5.92 16.26
C SER A 10 10.39 -5.51 17.34
N PRO A 11 9.09 -5.30 17.03
CA PRO A 11 8.12 -4.96 18.07
C PRO A 11 8.35 -5.98 19.17
N ASP A 12 8.68 -5.50 20.37
CA ASP A 12 8.99 -6.36 21.50
C ASP A 12 7.93 -7.45 21.51
N CYS A 13 8.36 -8.68 21.25
CA CYS A 13 7.48 -9.83 21.19
C CYS A 13 7.06 -10.22 22.62
N GLY A 14 6.80 -9.23 23.47
CA GLY A 14 5.79 -9.37 24.50
C GLY A 14 4.51 -9.80 23.82
N ALA A 15 3.84 -10.79 24.39
CA ALA A 15 2.66 -11.45 23.84
C ALA A 15 1.41 -10.54 23.79
N ALA A 16 1.51 -9.30 23.29
CA ALA A 16 0.39 -8.62 22.68
C ALA A 16 -0.04 -9.49 21.48
N PRO A 17 -1.26 -10.04 21.49
CA PRO A 17 -1.49 -11.38 20.99
C PRO A 17 -1.66 -11.32 19.48
N ILE A 18 -1.13 -12.32 18.78
CA ILE A 18 -1.43 -12.61 17.36
C ILE A 18 -2.93 -12.46 17.01
N GLY A 19 -3.82 -12.63 18.00
CA GLY A 19 -5.25 -12.35 17.89
C GLY A 19 -5.63 -10.91 17.52
N GLU A 20 -4.96 -9.89 18.07
CA GLU A 20 -5.21 -8.48 17.72
C GLU A 20 -4.85 -8.19 16.26
N TYR A 21 -3.68 -8.67 15.81
CA TYR A 21 -3.28 -8.57 14.42
C TYR A 21 -4.23 -9.34 13.49
N ARG A 22 -4.72 -10.51 13.91
CA ARG A 22 -5.71 -11.27 13.15
C ARG A 22 -7.01 -10.47 12.96
N ALA A 23 -7.47 -9.79 14.00
CA ALA A 23 -8.65 -8.94 13.93
C ALA A 23 -8.43 -7.76 12.97
N LYS A 24 -7.28 -7.06 13.08
CA LYS A 24 -6.91 -5.97 12.18
C LYS A 24 -6.78 -6.43 10.71
N VAL A 25 -6.26 -7.64 10.47
CA VAL A 25 -6.20 -8.22 9.12
C VAL A 25 -7.60 -8.44 8.56
N ALA A 26 -8.52 -9.03 9.35
CA ALA A 26 -9.89 -9.25 8.91
C ALA A 26 -10.61 -7.92 8.60
N GLU A 27 -10.48 -6.93 9.50
CA GLU A 27 -11.01 -5.57 9.29
C GLU A 27 -10.47 -4.95 8.00
N TYR A 28 -9.16 -5.03 7.79
CA TYR A 28 -8.53 -4.49 6.59
C TYR A 28 -9.04 -5.18 5.32
N GLN A 29 -9.11 -6.52 5.32
CA GLN A 29 -9.60 -7.32 4.19
C GLN A 29 -11.04 -6.99 3.82
N ASP A 30 -11.91 -6.85 4.82
CA ASP A 30 -13.32 -6.49 4.61
C ASP A 30 -13.47 -5.07 4.05
N GLY A 31 -12.55 -4.16 4.43
CA GLY A 31 -12.50 -2.78 3.94
C GLY A 31 -11.87 -2.59 2.56
N LEU A 32 -11.17 -3.59 1.99
CA LEU A 32 -10.44 -3.40 0.73
C LEU A 32 -11.31 -2.96 -0.43
N GLY A 33 -12.56 -3.42 -0.50
CA GLY A 33 -13.48 -3.07 -1.58
C GLY A 33 -13.84 -1.57 -1.63
N SER A 34 -13.70 -0.84 -0.52
CA SER A 34 -13.91 0.62 -0.48
C SER A 34 -12.61 1.43 -0.57
N ILE A 35 -11.46 0.80 -0.35
CA ILE A 35 -10.14 1.44 -0.39
C ILE A 35 -9.54 1.35 -1.79
N VAL A 36 -9.60 0.17 -2.41
CA VAL A 36 -8.91 -0.13 -3.67
C VAL A 36 -9.67 0.49 -4.85
N PRO A 37 -8.98 1.06 -5.86
CA PRO A 37 -9.62 1.55 -7.06
C PRO A 37 -10.49 0.50 -7.74
N ALA A 38 -11.68 0.90 -8.22
CA ALA A 38 -12.66 -0.04 -8.77
C ALA A 38 -12.12 -0.94 -9.89
N ALA A 39 -11.22 -0.43 -10.74
CA ALA A 39 -10.59 -1.21 -11.80
C ALA A 39 -9.67 -2.33 -11.26
N GLU A 40 -8.93 -2.06 -10.19
CA GLU A 40 -8.07 -3.06 -9.53
C GLU A 40 -8.93 -4.08 -8.77
N TRP A 41 -9.99 -3.62 -8.11
CA TRP A 41 -10.93 -4.51 -7.43
C TRP A 41 -11.65 -5.47 -8.40
N GLN A 42 -12.03 -5.00 -9.59
CA GLN A 42 -12.57 -5.85 -10.66
C GLN A 42 -11.58 -6.94 -11.10
N GLY A 43 -10.29 -6.61 -11.21
CA GLY A 43 -9.24 -7.59 -11.50
C GLY A 43 -9.15 -8.68 -10.44
N CYS A 44 -9.32 -8.32 -9.17
CA CYS A 44 -9.36 -9.30 -8.08
C CYS A 44 -10.60 -10.20 -8.11
N GLN A 45 -11.77 -9.66 -8.45
CA GLN A 45 -12.97 -10.49 -8.66
C GLN A 45 -12.77 -11.48 -9.81
N ALA A 46 -12.21 -11.03 -10.94
CA ALA A 46 -11.91 -11.91 -12.06
C ALA A 46 -10.92 -13.03 -11.69
N LEU A 47 -9.90 -12.73 -10.88
CA LEU A 47 -8.96 -13.74 -10.38
C LEU A 47 -9.62 -14.75 -9.42
N ILE A 48 -10.57 -14.30 -8.59
CA ILE A 48 -11.35 -15.20 -7.73
C ILE A 48 -12.15 -16.17 -8.60
N ASP A 49 -12.85 -15.67 -9.61
CA ASP A 49 -13.64 -16.48 -10.53
C ASP A 49 -12.76 -17.49 -11.28
N GLU A 50 -11.61 -17.06 -11.80
CA GLU A 50 -10.65 -17.93 -12.49
C GLU A 50 -10.14 -19.07 -11.59
N LEU A 51 -9.78 -18.76 -10.34
CA LEU A 51 -9.32 -19.77 -9.38
C LEU A 51 -10.43 -20.76 -9.02
N MET A 52 -11.67 -20.28 -8.88
CA MET A 52 -12.83 -21.13 -8.61
C MET A 52 -13.14 -22.07 -9.79
N GLU A 53 -13.03 -21.59 -11.03
CA GLU A 53 -13.14 -22.43 -12.23
C GLU A 53 -12.07 -23.53 -12.28
N GLN A 54 -10.89 -23.27 -11.74
CA GLN A 54 -9.80 -24.25 -11.59
C GLN A 54 -10.01 -25.23 -10.42
N GLY A 55 -11.13 -25.13 -9.69
CA GLY A 55 -11.48 -26.02 -8.59
C GLY A 55 -10.93 -25.60 -7.22
N VAL A 56 -10.38 -24.39 -7.10
CA VAL A 56 -9.98 -23.82 -5.80
C VAL A 56 -11.24 -23.43 -5.02
N SER A 57 -11.26 -23.66 -3.71
CA SER A 57 -12.38 -23.23 -2.88
C SER A 57 -12.50 -21.70 -2.85
N GLU A 58 -13.72 -21.17 -2.81
CA GLU A 58 -13.99 -19.73 -2.77
C GLU A 58 -13.18 -19.02 -1.66
N ALA A 59 -13.10 -19.63 -0.47
CA ALA A 59 -12.35 -19.08 0.65
C ALA A 59 -10.85 -18.92 0.33
N LEU A 60 -10.23 -19.92 -0.33
CA LEU A 60 -8.82 -19.87 -0.69
C LEU A 60 -8.58 -18.96 -1.90
N ALA A 61 -9.51 -18.94 -2.86
CA ALA A 61 -9.48 -18.04 -4.01
C ALA A 61 -9.49 -16.56 -3.56
N ARG A 62 -10.43 -16.19 -2.67
CA ARG A 62 -10.49 -14.86 -2.05
C ARG A 62 -9.21 -14.50 -1.31
N GLN A 63 -8.73 -15.39 -0.45
CA GLN A 63 -7.49 -15.15 0.31
C GLN A 63 -6.34 -14.88 -0.65
N THR A 64 -6.19 -15.69 -1.70
CA THR A 64 -5.12 -15.56 -2.69
C THR A 64 -5.20 -14.27 -3.49
N ALA A 65 -6.39 -13.91 -3.97
CA ALA A 65 -6.59 -12.71 -4.79
C ALA A 65 -6.32 -11.42 -4.03
N VAL A 66 -6.56 -11.42 -2.71
CA VAL A 66 -6.34 -10.26 -1.83
C VAL A 66 -4.88 -10.09 -1.40
N LEU A 67 -4.04 -11.13 -1.48
CA LEU A 67 -2.64 -11.08 -1.02
C LEU A 67 -1.84 -9.91 -1.62
N GLY A 68 -2.13 -9.51 -2.86
CA GLY A 68 -1.47 -8.38 -3.52
C GLY A 68 -1.63 -7.06 -2.78
N PHE A 69 -2.74 -6.86 -2.06
CA PHE A 69 -3.01 -5.63 -1.29
C PHE A 69 -2.52 -5.69 0.15
N MET A 70 -2.06 -6.84 0.62
CA MET A 70 -1.62 -7.01 2.02
C MET A 70 -0.23 -6.42 2.28
N GLU A 71 0.49 -5.96 1.24
CA GLU A 71 1.83 -5.37 1.41
C GLU A 71 1.83 -4.10 2.26
N ASP A 72 0.74 -3.32 2.22
CA ASP A 72 0.58 -2.07 2.96
C ASP A 72 0.12 -2.27 4.39
N PHE A 73 -0.42 -3.44 4.73
CA PHE A 73 -1.10 -3.68 6.00
C PHE A 73 -0.22 -3.37 7.21
N LEU A 74 0.99 -3.96 7.29
CA LEU A 74 1.88 -3.76 8.43
C LEU A 74 2.37 -2.30 8.53
N PRO A 75 2.83 -1.65 7.44
CA PRO A 75 3.13 -0.22 7.47
C PRO A 75 1.96 0.67 7.90
N LEU A 76 0.74 0.36 7.45
CA LEU A 76 -0.45 1.12 7.82
C LEU A 76 -0.76 0.96 9.31
N VAL A 77 -0.64 -0.23 9.87
CA VAL A 77 -0.80 -0.44 11.33
C VAL A 77 0.19 0.42 12.11
N ASP A 78 1.47 0.47 11.72
CA ASP A 78 2.44 1.35 12.39
C ASP A 78 2.13 2.84 12.23
N ILE A 79 1.67 3.26 11.05
CA ILE A 79 1.23 4.63 10.83
C ILE A 79 0.06 4.95 11.78
N THR A 80 -0.95 4.08 11.87
CA THR A 80 -2.10 4.29 12.77
C THR A 80 -1.71 4.35 14.24
N GLU A 81 -0.74 3.55 14.66
CA GLU A 81 -0.19 3.57 16.02
C GLU A 81 0.53 4.90 16.31
N THR A 82 1.23 5.45 15.32
CA THR A 82 2.00 6.69 15.49
C THR A 82 1.11 7.94 15.38
N THR A 83 0.15 7.95 14.46
CA THR A 83 -0.71 9.12 14.18
C THR A 83 -1.99 9.12 14.99
N GLY A 84 -2.36 8.01 15.64
CA GLY A 84 -3.64 7.84 16.32
C GLY A 84 -4.85 7.75 15.39
N SER A 85 -4.63 7.55 14.09
CA SER A 85 -5.69 7.50 13.07
C SER A 85 -6.32 6.11 12.97
N GLU A 86 -7.53 6.03 12.41
CA GLU A 86 -8.16 4.74 12.08
C GLU A 86 -7.50 4.06 10.87
N LEU A 87 -7.50 2.73 10.84
CA LEU A 87 -6.86 1.94 9.78
C LEU A 87 -7.47 2.21 8.40
N HIS A 88 -8.79 2.30 8.33
CA HIS A 88 -9.49 2.61 7.09
C HIS A 88 -9.11 4.01 6.57
N THR A 89 -9.09 5.03 7.44
CA THR A 89 -8.68 6.40 7.11
C THR A 89 -7.24 6.46 6.61
N ALA A 90 -6.32 5.75 7.27
CA ALA A 90 -4.92 5.69 6.84
C ALA A 90 -4.77 5.01 5.47
N ALA A 91 -5.57 3.99 5.19
CA ALA A 91 -5.57 3.29 3.91
C ALA A 91 -6.12 4.17 2.77
N ILE A 92 -7.21 4.91 3.01
CA ILE A 92 -7.72 5.91 2.05
C ILE A 92 -6.66 6.98 1.78
N ALA A 93 -6.04 7.54 2.83
CA ALA A 93 -5.00 8.55 2.66
C ALA A 93 -3.81 8.02 1.84
N LEU A 94 -3.43 6.75 2.02
CA LEU A 94 -2.37 6.11 1.23
C LEU A 94 -2.76 6.02 -0.26
N GLU A 95 -4.00 5.65 -0.55
CA GLU A 95 -4.51 5.58 -1.92
C GLU A 95 -4.62 6.97 -2.56
N ASP A 96 -5.09 7.97 -1.83
CA ASP A 96 -5.11 9.37 -2.29
C ASP A 96 -3.70 9.88 -2.63
N VAL A 97 -2.70 9.52 -1.83
CA VAL A 97 -1.29 9.81 -2.12
C VAL A 97 -0.86 9.11 -3.41
N ARG A 98 -1.18 7.82 -3.59
CA ARG A 98 -0.86 7.08 -4.83
C ARG A 98 -1.47 7.74 -6.06
N GLN A 99 -2.73 8.16 -5.98
CA GLN A 99 -3.44 8.81 -7.08
C GLN A 99 -2.87 10.20 -7.38
N ALA A 100 -2.65 11.03 -6.35
CA ALA A 100 -2.16 12.39 -6.51
C ALA A 100 -0.78 12.47 -7.19
N PHE A 101 0.06 11.44 -6.99
CA PHE A 101 1.39 11.31 -7.61
C PHE A 101 1.43 10.34 -8.80
N GLY A 102 0.31 9.71 -9.18
CA GLY A 102 0.24 8.79 -10.32
C GLY A 102 1.11 7.54 -10.15
N LEU A 103 1.28 7.05 -8.93
CA LEU A 103 2.22 5.98 -8.60
C LEU A 103 1.86 4.65 -9.27
N GLY A 104 0.57 4.33 -9.41
CA GLY A 104 0.15 3.12 -10.12
C GLY A 104 0.61 3.10 -11.58
N GLN A 105 0.61 4.26 -12.28
CA GLN A 105 1.16 4.34 -13.63
C GLN A 105 2.68 4.19 -13.65
N LEU A 106 3.36 4.78 -12.67
CA LEU A 106 4.81 4.71 -12.55
C LEU A 106 5.28 3.28 -12.29
N LEU A 107 4.61 2.55 -11.40
CA LEU A 107 4.90 1.14 -11.11
C LEU A 107 4.67 0.24 -12.33
N ARG A 108 3.57 0.43 -13.07
CA ARG A 108 3.36 -0.27 -14.35
C ARG A 108 4.46 0.00 -15.38
N ARG A 109 4.94 1.24 -15.47
CA ARG A 109 6.09 1.56 -16.35
C ARG A 109 7.39 0.92 -15.89
N LEU A 110 7.56 0.75 -14.58
CA LEU A 110 8.71 0.05 -14.02
C LEU A 110 8.63 -1.46 -14.31
N GLU A 111 7.42 -2.02 -14.42
CA GLU A 111 7.20 -3.40 -14.83
C GLU A 111 7.68 -3.69 -16.26
N ASP A 112 7.53 -2.73 -17.17
CA ASP A 112 7.96 -2.81 -18.57
C ASP A 112 9.50 -2.79 -18.74
N VAL A 113 10.26 -2.46 -17.68
CA VAL A 113 11.73 -2.37 -17.77
C VAL A 113 12.33 -3.77 -17.90
N PRO A 114 13.07 -4.07 -18.99
CA PRO A 114 13.62 -5.40 -19.22
C PRO A 114 14.70 -5.73 -18.19
N GLN A 115 14.57 -6.89 -17.54
CA GLN A 115 15.53 -7.39 -16.55
C GLN A 115 16.49 -8.39 -17.21
N ARG A 116 17.71 -7.94 -17.55
CA ARG A 116 18.66 -8.76 -18.31
C ARG A 116 19.50 -9.65 -17.40
N ASP A 117 19.77 -9.18 -16.19
CA ASP A 117 20.60 -9.91 -15.23
C ASP A 117 20.09 -9.77 -13.79
N ARG A 118 20.86 -10.33 -12.84
CA ARG A 118 20.55 -10.26 -11.41
C ARG A 118 20.63 -8.83 -10.87
N TRP A 119 21.53 -8.00 -11.41
CA TRP A 119 21.73 -6.63 -10.98
C TRP A 119 20.52 -5.78 -11.34
N ASP A 120 19.98 -5.92 -12.55
CA ASP A 120 18.75 -5.26 -12.98
C ASP A 120 17.57 -5.59 -12.08
N ARG A 121 17.41 -6.87 -11.70
CA ARG A 121 16.37 -7.31 -10.75
C ARG A 121 16.54 -6.66 -9.38
N MET A 122 17.77 -6.59 -8.87
CA MET A 122 18.07 -5.95 -7.60
C MET A 122 17.78 -4.45 -7.63
N ASN A 123 18.17 -3.76 -8.69
CA ASN A 123 17.93 -2.32 -8.84
C ASN A 123 16.46 -1.99 -8.96
N ARG A 124 15.71 -2.76 -9.77
CA ARG A 124 14.26 -2.56 -9.88
C ARG A 124 13.58 -2.75 -8.53
N LYS A 125 13.90 -3.83 -7.80
CA LYS A 125 13.35 -4.06 -6.45
C LYS A 125 13.74 -2.95 -5.46
N ALA A 126 14.97 -2.44 -5.54
CA ALA A 126 15.42 -1.33 -4.71
C ALA A 126 14.65 -0.03 -5.03
N LEU A 127 14.35 0.22 -6.31
CA LEU A 127 13.55 1.35 -6.74
C LEU A 127 12.09 1.23 -6.29
N GLU A 128 11.46 0.07 -6.49
CA GLU A 128 10.11 -0.24 -6.02
C GLU A 128 9.99 0.00 -4.50
N SER A 129 10.95 -0.53 -3.74
CA SER A 129 10.96 -0.38 -2.28
C SER A 129 11.20 1.07 -1.84
N SER A 130 12.07 1.81 -2.53
CA SER A 130 12.32 3.22 -2.24
C SER A 130 11.11 4.11 -2.56
N LEU A 131 10.39 3.79 -3.64
CA LEU A 131 9.16 4.46 -4.01
C LEU A 131 8.08 4.20 -2.95
N HIS A 132 7.83 2.93 -2.63
CA HIS A 132 6.88 2.52 -1.61
C HIS A 132 7.17 3.17 -0.24
N ALA A 133 8.43 3.18 0.21
CA ALA A 133 8.82 3.86 1.44
C ALA A 133 8.57 5.38 1.40
N SER A 134 8.77 6.02 0.24
CA SER A 134 8.48 7.44 0.06
C SER A 134 6.99 7.72 0.11
N THR A 135 6.16 6.85 -0.48
CA THR A 135 4.70 6.93 -0.43
C THR A 135 4.20 6.85 1.00
N LEU A 136 4.66 5.86 1.77
CA LEU A 136 4.29 5.69 3.17
C LEU A 136 4.69 6.91 4.03
N ARG A 137 5.86 7.48 3.78
CA ARG A 137 6.31 8.70 4.46
C ARG A 137 5.40 9.89 4.17
N ILE A 138 4.97 10.07 2.92
CA ILE A 138 4.03 11.14 2.56
C ILE A 138 2.66 10.88 3.19
N CYS A 139 2.16 9.65 3.15
CA CYS A 139 0.90 9.27 3.81
C CYS A 139 0.90 9.65 5.30
N ARG A 140 1.98 9.31 6.02
CA ARG A 140 2.16 9.73 7.42
C ARG A 140 2.09 11.25 7.58
N GLN A 141 2.80 12.02 6.75
CA GLN A 141 2.76 13.49 6.80
C GLN A 141 1.36 14.05 6.53
N VAL A 142 0.61 13.45 5.60
CA VAL A 142 -0.77 13.84 5.29
C VAL A 142 -1.67 13.60 6.51
N LEU A 143 -1.48 12.47 7.22
CA LEU A 143 -2.23 12.17 8.44
C LEU A 143 -1.85 13.11 9.60
N GLU A 144 -0.57 13.34 9.83
CA GLU A 144 -0.06 14.19 10.92
C GLU A 144 -0.40 15.68 10.73
N GLU A 145 -0.30 16.19 9.50
CA GLU A 145 -0.44 17.63 9.24
C GLU A 145 -1.86 18.03 8.81
N CYS A 146 -2.60 17.11 8.18
CA CYS A 146 -3.83 17.40 7.44
C CYS A 146 -4.98 16.42 7.74
N GLU A 147 -4.87 15.60 8.80
CA GLU A 147 -5.92 14.64 9.21
C GLU A 147 -6.34 13.68 8.09
N GLY A 148 -5.40 13.31 7.20
CA GLY A 148 -5.68 12.43 6.07
C GLY A 148 -6.16 13.16 4.80
N ASN A 149 -6.38 14.47 4.85
CA ASN A 149 -6.85 15.23 3.70
C ASN A 149 -5.70 15.61 2.74
N MET A 150 -5.62 14.88 1.62
CA MET A 150 -4.58 15.07 0.61
C MET A 150 -4.69 16.42 -0.13
N GLU A 151 -5.90 16.97 -0.31
CA GLU A 151 -6.09 18.26 -0.97
C GLU A 151 -5.48 19.42 -0.16
N ILE A 152 -5.65 19.39 1.16
CA ILE A 152 -5.04 20.36 2.07
C ILE A 152 -3.51 20.23 2.02
N TYR A 153 -2.99 19.00 2.04
CA TYR A 153 -1.54 18.74 1.99
C TYR A 153 -0.92 19.29 0.70
N VAL A 154 -1.51 18.97 -0.47
CA VAL A 154 -1.08 19.53 -1.77
C VAL A 154 -1.22 21.05 -1.77
N GLY A 155 -2.28 21.57 -1.14
CA GLY A 155 -2.56 22.98 -1.01
C GLY A 155 -1.45 23.76 -0.29
N ARG A 156 -0.93 23.20 0.80
CA ARG A 156 0.20 23.75 1.57
C ARG A 156 1.54 23.60 0.83
N HIS A 157 1.68 22.55 0.02
CA HIS A 157 2.91 22.23 -0.70
C HIS A 157 2.91 22.62 -2.19
N LYS A 158 1.98 23.50 -2.60
CA LYS A 158 1.73 23.87 -4.02
C LYS A 158 2.99 24.20 -4.81
N GLN A 159 3.95 24.92 -4.24
CA GLN A 159 5.20 25.29 -4.93
C GLN A 159 6.05 24.05 -5.27
N LYS A 160 6.26 23.15 -4.32
CA LYS A 160 7.02 21.90 -4.53
C LYS A 160 6.26 20.95 -5.47
N VAL A 161 4.96 20.79 -5.28
CA VAL A 161 4.13 19.90 -6.12
C VAL A 161 4.10 20.40 -7.58
N ARG A 162 3.95 21.72 -7.80
CA ARG A 162 4.02 22.31 -9.14
C ARG A 162 5.39 22.06 -9.79
N TYR A 163 6.48 22.28 -9.04
CA TYR A 163 7.84 22.04 -9.55
C TYR A 163 7.99 20.62 -10.11
N TYR A 164 7.57 19.60 -9.37
CA TYR A 164 7.68 18.20 -9.84
C TYR A 164 6.72 17.84 -10.96
N ARG A 165 5.51 18.44 -11.00
CA ARG A 165 4.56 18.21 -12.10
C ARG A 165 5.03 18.79 -13.43
N HIS A 166 5.86 19.83 -13.41
CA HIS A 166 6.43 20.44 -14.63
C HIS A 166 7.67 19.72 -15.16
N LEU A 167 8.22 18.73 -14.46
CA LEU A 167 9.32 17.88 -14.94
C LEU A 167 8.84 16.65 -15.74
N ARG A 168 7.52 16.53 -15.95
CA ARG A 168 6.86 15.47 -16.72
C ARG A 168 6.74 15.88 -18.18
#